data_AF-A0A6H1LDE1-F1
#
_entry.id   AF-A0A6H1LDE1-F1
#
_cell.length_a   1.000
_cell.length_b   1.000
_cell.length_c   1.000
_cell.angle_alpha   90.00
_cell.angle_beta   90.00
_cell.angle_gamma   90.00
#
_symmetry.space_group_name_H-M   'P 1'
#
loop_
_entity.id
_entity.type
_entity.pdbx_description
1 polymer ?
#
loop_
_entity_poly.entity_id
_entity_poly.type
_entity_poly.pdbx_seq_one_letter_code
_entity_poly.pdbx_strand_id
1 'polypeptide(L)'
;MATNKNPLRYLESRKNLTGSACGLVGLALTFAGVAGPYWPVVVAGLYGAGALIAPPERPPLPDFPDPSAQLDELRGDFGRLREYLDGVELPPAAAGRLTELTELLTALLDPGWVAEVLAQDPEGVHALSRAVRQDIPEAVDTFVRTRWWTRLTPGTEPPERHLERQLTLLHEEGDRLAAALREVEARRQESHTRYLEDRGRSR
;
A
#
# COMPACT_ATOMS: atom_id res chain seq x y z
N MET A 1 -18.60 12.19 31.14
CA MET A 1 -18.26 11.54 29.85
C MET A 1 -19.43 10.63 29.49
N ALA A 2 -20.36 11.12 28.68
CA ALA A 2 -21.61 10.42 28.37
C ALA A 2 -21.31 9.27 27.41
N THR A 3 -21.27 8.04 27.92
CA THR A 3 -21.18 6.83 27.10
C THR A 3 -22.47 6.73 26.30
N ASN A 4 -22.44 7.19 25.04
CA ASN A 4 -23.50 6.89 24.08
C ASN A 4 -23.40 5.39 23.76
N LYS A 5 -24.01 4.56 24.62
CA LYS A 5 -24.10 3.11 24.45
C LYS A 5 -25.09 2.86 23.33
N ASN A 6 -24.62 2.86 22.09
CA ASN A 6 -25.47 2.51 20.96
C ASN A 6 -25.95 1.06 21.14
N PRO A 7 -27.26 0.80 21.34
CA PRO A 7 -27.77 -0.54 21.64
C PRO A 7 -27.49 -1.53 20.50
N LEU A 8 -27.41 -1.03 19.26
CA LEU A 8 -27.06 -1.81 18.07
C LEU A 8 -25.64 -2.40 18.16
N ARG A 9 -24.70 -1.64 18.71
CA ARG A 9 -23.31 -2.11 18.87
C ARG A 9 -23.18 -3.20 19.93
N TYR A 10 -24.05 -3.20 20.95
CA TYR A 10 -24.10 -4.30 21.92
C TYR A 10 -24.69 -5.57 21.32
N LEU A 11 -25.68 -5.44 20.42
CA LEU A 11 -26.29 -6.58 19.74
C LEU A 11 -25.27 -7.37 18.89
N GLU A 12 -24.34 -6.66 18.23
CA GLU A 12 -23.26 -7.25 17.42
C GLU A 12 -22.02 -7.67 18.23
N SER A 13 -21.97 -7.37 19.53
CA SER A 13 -20.83 -7.71 20.39
C SER A 13 -20.70 -9.23 20.55
N ARG A 14 -19.45 -9.72 20.54
CA ARG A 14 -19.14 -11.13 20.85
C ARG A 14 -19.72 -11.55 22.21
N LYS A 15 -19.86 -10.62 23.16
CA LYS A 15 -20.49 -10.87 24.47
C LYS A 15 -21.96 -11.23 24.35
N ASN A 16 -22.71 -10.53 23.49
CA ASN A 16 -24.12 -10.84 23.26
C ASN A 16 -24.29 -12.14 22.46
N LEU A 17 -23.41 -12.40 21.48
CA LEU A 17 -23.43 -13.65 20.72
C LEU A 17 -23.16 -14.89 21.59
N THR A 18 -22.09 -14.86 22.39
CA THR A 18 -21.77 -15.98 23.31
C THR A 18 -22.81 -16.11 24.41
N GLY A 19 -23.30 -15.00 24.97
CA GLY A 19 -24.41 -15.01 25.91
C GLY A 19 -25.67 -15.63 25.30
N SER A 20 -26.03 -15.25 24.07
CA SER A 20 -27.21 -15.78 23.38
C SER A 20 -27.06 -17.27 23.07
N ALA A 21 -25.89 -17.74 22.63
CA ALA A 21 -25.63 -19.16 22.41
C ALA A 21 -25.75 -19.99 23.70
N CYS A 22 -25.19 -19.51 24.82
CA CYS A 22 -25.34 -20.17 26.11
C CYS A 22 -26.77 -20.11 26.64
N GLY A 23 -27.49 -19.00 26.42
CA GLY A 23 -28.91 -18.86 26.75
C GLY A 23 -29.80 -19.85 25.99
N LEU A 24 -29.49 -20.12 24.71
CA LEU A 24 -30.17 -21.13 23.90
C LEU A 24 -29.94 -22.56 24.43
N VAL A 25 -28.74 -22.87 24.92
CA VAL A 25 -28.48 -24.15 25.61
C VAL A 25 -29.31 -24.26 26.89
N GLY A 26 -29.43 -23.16 27.64
CA GLY A 26 -30.34 -23.05 28.77
C GLY A 26 -31.78 -23.37 28.37
N LEU A 27 -32.26 -22.82 27.25
CA LEU A 27 -33.60 -23.09 26.76
C LEU A 27 -33.79 -24.56 26.32
N ALA A 28 -32.79 -25.17 25.66
CA ALA A 28 -32.84 -26.58 25.29
C ALA A 28 -32.93 -27.51 26.52
N LEU A 29 -32.22 -27.20 27.61
CA LEU A 29 -32.31 -27.92 28.89
C LEU A 29 -33.71 -27.83 29.51
N THR A 30 -34.40 -26.71 29.28
CA THR A 30 -35.75 -26.49 29.81
C THR A 30 -36.79 -27.33 29.05
N PHE A 31 -36.66 -27.43 27.73
CA PHE A 31 -37.48 -28.33 26.91
C PHE A 31 -37.20 -29.81 27.18
N ALA A 32 -35.98 -30.17 27.60
CA ALA A 32 -35.63 -31.51 28.06
C ALA A 32 -36.19 -31.85 29.47
N GLY A 33 -36.93 -30.94 30.10
CA GLY A 33 -37.59 -31.16 31.41
C GLY A 33 -36.68 -30.99 32.62
N VAL A 34 -35.43 -30.56 32.43
CA VAL A 34 -34.40 -30.51 33.50
C VAL A 34 -34.56 -29.30 34.42
N ALA A 35 -35.08 -28.18 33.90
CA ALA A 35 -35.09 -26.89 34.62
C ALA A 35 -36.41 -26.57 35.35
N GLY A 36 -37.53 -27.24 35.00
CA GLY A 36 -38.83 -27.01 35.63
C GLY A 36 -39.30 -25.54 35.62
N PRO A 37 -40.06 -25.09 36.64
CA PRO A 37 -40.56 -23.71 36.74
C PRO A 37 -39.47 -22.62 36.81
N TYR A 38 -38.22 -23.00 37.15
CA TYR A 38 -37.09 -22.08 37.31
C TYR A 38 -36.33 -21.81 36.00
N TRP A 39 -36.88 -22.25 34.86
CA TRP A 39 -36.29 -22.05 33.54
C TRP A 39 -35.85 -20.61 33.22
N PRO A 40 -36.54 -19.52 33.63
CA PRO A 40 -36.09 -18.17 33.30
C PRO A 40 -34.77 -17.82 33.98
N VAL A 41 -34.55 -18.33 35.20
CA VAL A 41 -33.33 -18.09 35.99
C VAL A 41 -32.15 -18.83 35.38
N VAL A 42 -32.36 -20.06 34.91
CA VAL A 42 -31.33 -20.88 34.25
C VAL A 42 -30.87 -20.23 32.95
N VAL A 43 -31.82 -19.75 32.13
CA VAL A 43 -31.52 -19.06 30.87
C VAL A 43 -30.77 -17.75 31.13
N ALA A 44 -31.25 -16.93 32.07
CA ALA A 44 -30.60 -15.67 32.42
C ALA A 44 -29.18 -15.89 33.00
N GLY A 45 -29.00 -16.92 33.83
CA GLY A 45 -27.70 -17.28 34.40
C GLY A 45 -26.70 -17.76 33.35
N LEU A 46 -27.14 -18.63 32.43
CA LEU A 46 -26.29 -19.12 31.33
C LEU A 46 -25.96 -18.01 30.33
N TYR A 47 -26.90 -17.11 30.03
CA TYR A 47 -26.62 -15.93 29.22
C TYR A 47 -25.58 -15.02 29.87
N GLY A 48 -25.75 -14.71 31.16
CA GLY A 48 -24.82 -13.89 31.93
C GLY A 48 -23.42 -14.50 32.02
N ALA A 49 -23.34 -15.81 32.29
CA ALA A 49 -22.07 -16.55 32.33
C ALA A 49 -21.39 -16.56 30.95
N GLY A 50 -22.14 -16.80 29.87
CA GLY A 50 -21.62 -16.76 28.51
C GLY A 50 -21.11 -15.37 28.12
N ALA A 51 -21.82 -14.31 28.52
CA ALA A 51 -21.41 -12.93 28.24
C ALA A 51 -20.14 -12.51 29.02
N LEU A 52 -19.89 -13.09 30.20
CA LEU A 52 -18.71 -12.82 31.03
C LEU A 52 -17.47 -13.60 30.58
N ILE A 53 -17.66 -14.83 30.08
CA ILE A 53 -16.58 -15.67 29.55
C ILE A 53 -16.17 -15.23 28.12
N ALA A 54 -17.06 -14.50 27.43
CA ALA A 54 -16.81 -14.03 26.08
C ALA A 54 -15.47 -13.27 25.97
N PRO A 55 -14.61 -13.63 25.00
CA PRO A 55 -13.32 -12.99 24.81
C PRO A 55 -13.46 -11.47 24.69
N PRO A 56 -12.59 -10.68 25.33
CA PRO A 56 -12.64 -9.23 25.24
C PRO A 56 -12.50 -8.80 23.77
N GLU A 57 -13.27 -7.79 23.38
CA GLU A 57 -13.15 -7.18 22.06
C GLU A 57 -11.74 -6.64 21.90
N ARG A 58 -11.04 -7.06 20.85
CA ARG A 58 -9.74 -6.48 20.51
C ARG A 58 -9.96 -5.00 20.14
N PRO A 59 -9.13 -4.08 20.64
CA PRO A 59 -9.14 -2.71 20.15
C PRO A 59 -8.92 -2.71 18.63
N PRO A 60 -9.57 -1.80 17.89
CA PRO A 60 -9.33 -1.68 16.46
C PRO A 60 -7.84 -1.41 16.23
N LEU A 61 -7.28 -2.08 15.22
CA LEU A 61 -5.92 -1.82 14.77
C LEU A 61 -5.83 -0.35 14.30
N PRO A 62 -4.70 0.34 14.51
CA PRO A 62 -4.45 1.63 13.88
C PRO A 62 -4.61 1.51 12.36
N ASP A 63 -5.19 2.53 11.74
CA ASP A 63 -5.39 2.58 10.29
C ASP A 63 -4.04 2.90 9.64
N PHE A 64 -3.33 1.87 9.21
CA PHE A 64 -2.09 2.02 8.44
C PHE A 64 -2.46 2.23 6.97
N PRO A 65 -1.85 3.19 6.27
CA PRO A 65 -2.16 3.44 4.87
C PRO A 65 -1.93 2.18 4.04
N ASP A 66 -2.99 1.72 3.37
CA ASP A 66 -2.94 0.61 2.42
C ASP A 66 -1.86 0.91 1.36
N PRO A 67 -1.06 -0.06 0.92
CA PRO A 67 0.00 0.20 -0.06
C PRO A 67 -0.50 0.85 -1.36
N SER A 68 -1.77 0.64 -1.73
CA SER A 68 -2.40 1.35 -2.85
C SER A 68 -2.52 2.87 -2.61
N ALA A 69 -2.85 3.29 -1.39
CA ALA A 69 -2.95 4.70 -1.01
C ALA A 69 -1.58 5.41 -1.07
N GLN A 70 -0.49 4.70 -0.78
CA GLN A 70 0.87 5.24 -0.90
C GLN A 70 1.25 5.50 -2.37
N LEU A 71 0.85 4.60 -3.28
CA LEU A 71 1.06 4.81 -4.72
C LEU A 71 0.19 5.93 -5.30
N ASP A 72 -1.04 6.10 -4.78
CA ASP A 72 -1.90 7.23 -5.16
C ASP A 72 -1.26 8.56 -4.77
N GLU A 73 -0.74 8.66 -3.54
CA GLU A 73 -0.02 9.85 -3.06
C GLU A 73 1.22 10.13 -3.92
N LEU A 74 2.01 9.09 -4.21
CA LEU A 74 3.20 9.19 -5.05
C LEU A 74 2.86 9.62 -6.49
N ARG A 75 1.75 9.15 -7.07
CA ARG A 75 1.26 9.64 -8.36
C ARG A 75 0.94 11.13 -8.32
N GLY A 76 0.33 11.60 -7.23
CA GLY A 76 0.09 13.03 -7.01
C GLY A 76 1.38 13.85 -6.89
N ASP A 77 2.38 13.35 -6.17
CA ASP A 77 3.70 13.98 -6.10
C ASP A 77 4.40 14.01 -7.47
N PHE A 78 4.31 12.93 -8.23
CA PHE A 78 4.90 12.84 -9.56
C PHE A 78 4.24 13.82 -10.53
N GLY A 79 2.92 14.03 -10.43
CA GLY A 79 2.22 15.09 -11.16
C GLY A 79 2.78 16.48 -10.85
N ARG A 80 2.95 16.80 -9.55
CA ARG A 80 3.56 18.06 -9.11
C ARG A 80 5.02 18.21 -9.58
N LEU A 81 5.79 17.12 -9.57
CA LEU A 81 7.16 17.12 -10.07
C LEU A 81 7.17 17.47 -11.57
N ARG A 82 6.30 16.87 -12.38
CA ARG A 82 6.22 17.18 -13.81
C ARG A 82 5.91 18.64 -14.08
N GLU A 83 4.93 19.20 -13.37
CA GLU A 83 4.60 20.63 -13.45
C GLU A 83 5.79 21.53 -13.11
N TYR A 84 6.58 21.16 -12.07
CA TYR A 84 7.80 21.87 -11.74
C TYR A 84 8.84 21.77 -12.86
N LEU A 85 9.06 20.58 -13.42
CA LEU A 85 10.05 20.33 -14.47
C LEU A 85 9.72 21.05 -15.78
N ASP A 86 8.43 21.17 -16.13
CA ASP A 86 7.96 21.91 -17.30
C ASP A 86 8.33 23.41 -17.24
N GLY A 87 8.52 23.94 -16.02
CA GLY A 87 8.96 25.32 -15.79
C GLY A 87 10.47 25.54 -15.89
N VAL A 88 11.29 24.49 -16.06
CA VAL A 88 12.75 24.58 -16.04
C VAL A 88 13.35 24.48 -17.44
N GLU A 89 14.14 25.48 -17.83
CA GLU A 89 14.89 25.43 -19.09
C GLU A 89 16.11 24.51 -19.00
N LEU A 90 15.99 23.32 -19.58
CA LEU A 90 17.04 22.32 -19.66
C LEU A 90 17.75 22.30 -21.03
N PRO A 91 19.06 21.98 -21.06
CA PRO A 91 19.78 21.69 -22.31
C PRO A 91 19.13 20.51 -23.06
N PRO A 92 19.20 20.47 -24.41
CA PRO A 92 18.51 19.44 -25.20
C PRO A 92 18.84 17.99 -24.79
N ALA A 93 20.10 17.70 -24.47
CA ALA A 93 20.51 16.35 -24.04
C ALA A 93 19.88 15.96 -22.68
N ALA A 94 19.91 16.86 -21.70
CA ALA A 94 19.30 16.63 -20.40
C ALA A 94 17.76 16.59 -20.48
N ALA A 95 17.15 17.42 -21.32
CA ALA A 95 15.72 17.41 -21.57
C ALA A 95 15.26 16.08 -22.18
N GLY A 96 15.97 15.58 -23.19
CA GLY A 96 15.68 14.27 -23.79
C GLY A 96 15.77 13.14 -22.76
N ARG A 97 16.84 13.14 -21.94
CA ARG A 97 17.00 12.10 -20.92
C ARG A 97 15.96 12.19 -19.80
N LEU A 98 15.55 13.40 -19.44
CA LEU A 98 14.47 13.62 -18.48
C LEU A 98 13.14 13.11 -19.02
N THR A 99 12.84 13.34 -20.30
CA THR A 99 11.63 12.79 -20.95
C THR A 99 11.60 11.28 -20.82
N GLU A 100 12.67 10.58 -21.20
CA GLU A 100 12.77 9.12 -21.08
C GLU A 100 12.57 8.63 -19.64
N LEU A 101 13.16 9.32 -18.66
CA LEU A 101 12.94 9.03 -17.24
C LEU A 101 11.48 9.23 -16.83
N THR A 102 10.84 10.34 -17.22
CA THR A 102 9.45 10.61 -16.88
C THR A 102 8.47 9.65 -17.56
N GLU A 103 8.76 9.17 -18.78
CA GLU A 103 7.98 8.13 -19.45
C GLU A 103 8.08 6.80 -18.71
N LEU A 104 9.28 6.41 -18.29
CA LEU A 104 9.51 5.21 -17.48
C LEU A 104 8.78 5.28 -16.13
N LEU A 105 8.90 6.41 -15.41
CA LEU A 105 8.19 6.63 -14.15
C LEU A 105 6.67 6.63 -14.36
N THR A 106 6.18 7.20 -15.46
CA THR A 106 4.76 7.14 -15.82
C THR A 106 4.32 5.69 -15.98
N ALA A 107 5.06 4.88 -16.74
CA ALA A 107 4.72 3.46 -16.95
C ALA A 107 4.77 2.63 -15.66
N LEU A 108 5.67 2.96 -14.73
CA LEU A 108 5.78 2.29 -13.43
C LEU A 108 4.64 2.68 -12.47
N LEU A 109 4.14 3.91 -12.55
CA LEU A 109 3.11 4.44 -11.68
C LEU A 109 1.69 4.30 -12.24
N ASP A 110 1.55 4.02 -13.54
CA ASP A 110 0.24 3.88 -14.21
C ASP A 110 -0.59 2.74 -13.57
N PRO A 111 -1.91 2.92 -13.37
CA PRO A 111 -2.74 1.86 -12.82
C PRO A 111 -2.69 0.59 -13.66
N GLY A 112 -2.40 -0.55 -13.03
CA GLY A 112 -2.34 -1.85 -13.70
C GLY A 112 -1.53 -2.86 -12.90
N TRP A 113 -1.17 -3.97 -13.55
CA TRP A 113 -0.44 -5.06 -12.90
C TRP A 113 0.91 -4.60 -12.32
N VAL A 114 1.58 -3.63 -12.96
CA VAL A 114 2.86 -3.08 -12.47
C VAL A 114 2.64 -2.41 -11.12
N ALA A 115 1.64 -1.54 -11.01
CA ALA A 115 1.29 -0.87 -9.76
C ALA A 115 0.83 -1.87 -8.68
N GLU A 116 0.11 -2.93 -9.04
CA GLU A 116 -0.29 -3.98 -8.10
C GLU A 116 0.91 -4.75 -7.53
N VAL A 117 1.88 -5.12 -8.37
CA VAL A 117 3.11 -5.80 -7.94
C VAL A 117 3.99 -4.84 -7.12
N LEU A 118 4.13 -3.59 -7.58
CA LEU A 118 4.89 -2.54 -6.90
C LEU A 118 4.31 -2.22 -5.52
N ALA A 119 2.98 -2.23 -5.36
CA ALA A 119 2.32 -2.03 -4.06
C ALA A 119 2.73 -3.10 -3.03
N GLN A 120 3.21 -4.26 -3.47
CA GLN A 120 3.69 -5.33 -2.60
C GLN A 120 5.22 -5.31 -2.42
N ASP A 121 5.92 -4.31 -2.99
CA ASP A 121 7.37 -4.13 -2.96
C ASP A 121 7.72 -2.80 -2.25
N PRO A 122 7.86 -2.80 -0.90
CA PRO A 122 8.19 -1.60 -0.13
C PRO A 122 9.48 -0.91 -0.59
N GLU A 123 10.49 -1.70 -0.97
CA GLU A 123 11.77 -1.22 -1.48
C GLU A 123 11.58 -0.49 -2.81
N GLY A 124 10.79 -1.05 -3.73
CA GLY A 124 10.43 -0.42 -5.01
C GLY A 124 9.65 0.89 -4.83
N VAL A 125 8.64 0.90 -3.94
CA VAL A 125 7.88 2.12 -3.60
C VAL A 125 8.81 3.19 -3.01
N HIS A 126 9.69 2.80 -2.09
CA HIS A 126 10.64 3.71 -1.46
C HIS A 126 11.64 4.29 -2.47
N ALA A 127 12.16 3.47 -3.38
CA ALA A 127 13.07 3.93 -4.44
C ALA A 127 12.41 4.97 -5.35
N LEU A 128 11.17 4.72 -5.80
CA LEU A 128 10.42 5.68 -6.62
C LEU A 128 10.06 6.94 -5.85
N SER A 129 9.66 6.81 -4.58
CA SER A 129 9.39 7.94 -3.69
C SER A 129 10.61 8.84 -3.53
N ARG A 130 11.79 8.25 -3.31
CA ARG A 130 13.06 9.00 -3.25
C ARG A 130 13.39 9.69 -4.57
N ALA A 131 13.26 8.98 -5.69
CA ALA A 131 13.53 9.54 -7.01
C ALA A 131 12.64 10.76 -7.31
N VAL A 132 11.33 10.65 -7.06
CA VAL A 132 10.34 11.69 -7.33
C VAL A 132 10.46 12.87 -6.35
N ARG A 133 10.61 12.60 -5.06
CA ARG A 133 10.55 13.65 -4.01
C ARG A 133 11.90 14.31 -3.75
N GLN A 134 13.00 13.66 -4.10
CA GLN A 134 14.35 14.12 -3.74
C GLN A 134 15.31 14.12 -4.92
N ASP A 135 15.63 12.96 -5.51
CA ASP A 135 16.81 12.85 -6.38
C ASP A 135 16.67 13.66 -7.67
N ILE A 136 15.49 13.62 -8.31
CA ILE A 136 15.22 14.41 -9.53
C ILE A 136 15.17 15.91 -9.21
N PRO A 137 14.36 16.38 -8.22
CA PRO A 137 14.40 17.79 -7.80
C PRO A 137 15.80 18.30 -7.49
N GLU A 138 16.59 17.52 -6.74
CA GLU A 138 17.93 17.90 -6.30
C GLU A 138 18.92 18.01 -7.47
N ALA A 139 18.88 17.05 -8.40
CA ALA A 139 19.70 17.10 -9.61
C ALA A 139 19.41 18.36 -10.45
N VAL A 140 18.13 18.67 -10.64
CA VAL A 140 17.69 19.85 -11.41
C VAL A 140 18.00 21.16 -10.69
N ASP A 141 17.72 21.28 -9.39
CA ASP A 141 18.07 22.48 -8.60
C ASP A 141 19.58 22.74 -8.62
N THR A 142 20.37 21.69 -8.40
CA THR A 142 21.84 21.77 -8.43
C THR A 142 22.33 22.24 -9.79
N PHE A 143 21.75 21.72 -10.88
CA PHE A 143 22.06 22.18 -12.23
C PHE A 143 21.73 23.67 -12.43
N VAL A 144 20.51 24.11 -12.11
CA VAL A 144 20.06 25.49 -12.29
C VAL A 144 20.95 26.46 -11.51
N ARG A 145 21.24 26.13 -10.25
CA ARG A 145 22.12 26.92 -9.37
C ARG A 145 23.55 26.99 -9.91
N THR A 146 24.09 25.87 -10.37
CA THR A 146 25.47 25.80 -10.86
C THR A 146 25.61 26.51 -12.21
N ARG A 147 24.63 26.39 -13.11
CA ARG A 147 24.59 27.09 -14.41
C ARG A 147 24.59 28.60 -14.24
N TRP A 148 23.89 29.12 -13.22
CA TRP A 148 23.95 30.55 -12.90
C TRP A 148 25.38 30.95 -12.53
N TRP A 149 26.05 30.19 -11.66
CA TRP A 149 27.41 30.49 -11.21
C TRP A 149 28.46 30.33 -12.30
N THR A 150 28.34 29.33 -13.18
CA THR A 150 29.30 29.12 -14.27
C THR A 150 29.30 30.25 -15.30
N ARG A 151 28.20 31.01 -15.42
CA ARG A 151 28.16 32.25 -16.20
C ARG A 151 29.07 33.35 -15.63
N LEU A 152 29.33 33.32 -14.32
CA LEU A 152 30.16 34.29 -13.62
C LEU A 152 31.60 33.80 -13.46
N THR A 153 31.78 32.52 -13.13
CA THR A 153 33.10 31.87 -13.00
C THR A 153 33.04 30.47 -13.61
N PRO A 154 33.56 30.26 -14.84
CA PRO A 154 33.55 28.96 -15.48
C PRO A 154 34.35 27.92 -14.68
N GLY A 155 33.74 26.76 -14.42
CA GLY A 155 34.39 25.60 -13.80
C GLY A 155 35.13 24.73 -14.82
N THR A 156 35.73 23.63 -14.35
CA THR A 156 36.46 22.66 -15.18
C THR A 156 35.54 21.71 -15.96
N GLU A 157 34.37 21.35 -15.43
CA GLU A 157 33.40 20.47 -16.08
C GLU A 157 32.05 21.18 -16.26
N PRO A 158 31.37 21.04 -17.42
CA PRO A 158 30.09 21.69 -17.67
C PRO A 158 28.98 21.11 -16.79
N PRO A 159 28.14 21.94 -16.13
CA PRO A 159 27.03 21.47 -15.30
C PRO A 159 26.02 20.62 -16.09
N GLU A 160 25.89 20.85 -17.40
CA GLU A 160 25.02 20.08 -18.30
C GLU A 160 25.40 18.60 -18.35
N ARG A 161 26.70 18.28 -18.35
CA ARG A 161 27.18 16.89 -18.37
C ARG A 161 26.91 16.16 -17.06
N HIS A 162 26.99 16.87 -15.93
CA HIS A 162 26.66 16.28 -14.63
C HIS A 162 25.19 15.93 -14.55
N LEU A 163 24.31 16.85 -14.98
CA LEU A 163 22.87 16.59 -15.01
C LEU A 163 22.53 15.41 -15.92
N GLU A 164 23.06 15.37 -17.14
CA GLU A 164 22.83 14.26 -18.08
C GLU A 164 23.25 12.91 -17.48
N ARG A 165 24.41 12.86 -16.81
CA ARG A 165 24.89 11.65 -16.13
C ARG A 165 23.99 11.25 -14.96
N GLN A 166 23.56 12.22 -14.14
CA GLN A 166 22.65 11.97 -13.00
C GLN A 166 21.30 11.40 -13.48
N LEU A 167 20.69 12.01 -14.49
CA LEU A 167 19.43 11.54 -15.07
C LEU A 167 19.59 10.14 -15.69
N THR A 168 20.75 9.86 -16.28
CA THR A 168 21.05 8.52 -16.82
C THR A 168 21.10 7.46 -15.74
N LEU A 169 21.77 7.73 -14.62
CA LEU A 169 21.85 6.81 -13.48
C LEU A 169 20.46 6.55 -12.87
N LEU A 170 19.63 7.59 -12.73
CA LEU A 170 18.26 7.46 -12.20
C LEU A 170 17.38 6.61 -13.12
N HIS A 171 17.50 6.79 -14.44
CA HIS A 171 16.75 5.97 -15.39
C HIS A 171 17.25 4.52 -15.42
N GLU A 172 18.56 4.27 -15.35
CA GLU A 172 19.10 2.91 -15.22
C GLU A 172 18.64 2.21 -13.94
N GLU A 173 18.42 2.96 -12.86
CA GLU A 173 17.81 2.44 -11.63
C GLU A 173 16.33 2.09 -11.82
N GLY A 174 15.56 2.98 -12.46
CA GLY A 174 14.17 2.71 -12.83
C GLY A 174 14.03 1.48 -13.74
N ASP A 175 14.94 1.29 -14.71
CA ASP A 175 14.94 0.15 -15.62
C ASP A 175 15.20 -1.17 -14.88
N ARG A 176 16.12 -1.14 -13.90
CA ARG A 176 16.38 -2.29 -13.03
C ARG A 176 15.15 -2.65 -12.21
N LEU A 177 14.44 -1.66 -11.67
CA LEU A 177 13.17 -1.88 -10.97
C LEU A 177 12.12 -2.48 -11.92
N ALA A 178 11.93 -1.91 -13.10
CA ALA A 178 11.00 -2.42 -14.10
C ALA A 178 11.32 -3.87 -14.52
N ALA A 179 12.59 -4.21 -14.67
CA ALA A 179 13.04 -5.57 -14.93
C ALA A 179 12.70 -6.53 -13.78
N ALA A 180 12.92 -6.12 -12.52
CA ALA A 180 12.58 -6.92 -11.36
C ALA A 180 11.07 -7.21 -11.26
N LEU A 181 10.22 -6.20 -11.52
CA LEU A 181 8.76 -6.36 -11.54
C LEU A 181 8.30 -7.33 -12.64
N ARG A 182 8.89 -7.24 -13.84
CA ARG A 182 8.63 -8.18 -14.94
C ARG A 182 9.01 -9.62 -14.59
N GLU A 183 10.12 -9.81 -13.89
CA GLU A 183 10.58 -11.14 -13.43
C GLU A 183 9.63 -11.75 -12.38
N VAL A 184 9.03 -10.92 -11.51
CA VAL A 184 8.01 -11.38 -10.56
C VAL A 184 6.77 -11.89 -11.31
N GLU A 185 6.29 -11.15 -12.29
CA GLU A 185 5.13 -11.54 -13.09
C GLU A 185 5.41 -12.78 -13.95
N ALA A 186 6.59 -12.87 -14.56
CA ALA A 186 7.00 -14.06 -15.32
C ALA A 186 6.96 -15.34 -14.46
N ARG A 187 7.48 -15.26 -13.23
CA ARG A 187 7.42 -16.38 -12.26
C ARG A 187 6.00 -16.75 -11.86
N ARG A 188 5.10 -15.76 -11.72
CA ARG A 188 3.68 -16.01 -11.45
C ARG A 188 3.02 -16.76 -12.61
N GLN A 189 3.29 -16.36 -13.85
CA GLN A 189 2.75 -17.01 -15.05
C GLN A 189 3.27 -18.44 -15.21
N GLU A 190 4.56 -18.67 -14.99
CA GLU A 190 5.16 -20.00 -15.02
C GLU A 190 4.54 -20.92 -13.97
N SER A 191 4.37 -20.41 -12.74
CA SER A 191 3.75 -21.16 -11.63
C SER A 191 2.30 -21.54 -11.95
N HIS A 192 1.54 -20.63 -12.55
CA HIS A 192 0.16 -20.90 -12.95
C HIS A 192 0.09 -21.94 -14.07
N THR A 193 0.96 -21.84 -15.07
CA THR A 193 1.08 -22.83 -16.16
C THR A 193 1.37 -24.22 -15.61
N ARG A 194 2.39 -24.34 -14.74
CA ARG A 194 2.74 -25.61 -14.09
C ARG A 194 1.56 -26.21 -13.31
N TYR A 195 0.85 -25.39 -12.56
CA TYR A 195 -0.34 -25.83 -11.81
C TYR A 195 -1.46 -26.36 -12.72
N LEU A 196 -1.67 -25.75 -13.88
CA LEU A 196 -2.66 -26.22 -14.86
C LEU A 196 -2.24 -27.56 -15.48
N GLU A 197 -0.97 -27.72 -15.84
CA GLU A 197 -0.44 -28.99 -16.35
C GLU A 197 -0.61 -30.14 -15.35
N ASP A 198 -0.23 -29.91 -14.09
CA ASP A 198 -0.32 -30.93 -13.04
C ASP A 198 -1.76 -31.34 -12.77
N ARG A 199 -2.71 -30.40 -12.79
CA ARG A 199 -4.14 -30.72 -12.68
C ARG A 199 -4.62 -31.57 -13.86
N GLY A 200 -4.16 -31.28 -15.07
CA GLY A 200 -4.49 -32.05 -16.27
C GLY A 200 -3.99 -33.50 -16.20
N ARG A 201 -2.82 -33.73 -15.61
CA ARG A 201 -2.24 -35.08 -15.40
C ARG A 201 -2.92 -35.90 -14.30
N SER A 202 -3.62 -35.23 -13.38
CA SER A 202 -4.32 -35.87 -12.25
C SER A 202 -5.74 -36.37 -12.58
N ARG A 203 -6.19 -36.22 -13.83
CA ARG A 203 -7.47 -36.74 -14.35
C ARG A 203 -7.20 -37.90 -15.30
#